data_AF-A0AAE4AKQ4-F1
#
_entry.id   AF-A0AAE4AKQ4-F1
#
_cell.length_a   1.000
_cell.length_b   1.000
_cell.length_c   1.000
_cell.angle_alpha   90.00
_cell.angle_beta   90.00
_cell.angle_gamma   90.00
#
_symmetry.space_group_name_H-M   'P 1'
#
loop_
_entity.id
_entity.type
_entity.pdbx_description
1 polymer ?
#
loop_
_entity_poly.entity_id
_entity_poly.type
_entity_poly.pdbx_seq_one_letter_code
_entity_poly.pdbx_strand_id
1 'polypeptide(L)'
;MTSRFKEKLDFIRNACVKYFKAPIEAGLSIWQILSILFLLATLSAICAWTFDSLRIAPISLAIAIALWGIKRKNKKIKECAGIASSTLTQTPSEELKINNASHPRLNLEDLPEIKFTNITKLTNLEMVKNFVAVDVETTGLNPSKNRIVEIAAVRFENWKPAKELHTYINPQCKIPQKTIAIHGITNEQVQDAPCFENIVDSLSDFIGELPIVGHNLIFDLKFLFCSGYDFTEIKKRKYYDTLTLASRVLIKEGSQRWNVQEGIYEDIEDDGDVEDYKLTTLCDYYGIRDNKNAHSASSDSHAAGLLFKHLIDDKMC
;
A
#
# COMPACT_ATOMS: atom_id res chain seq x y z
N MET A 1 -32.56 -11.35 17.73
CA MET A 1 -32.92 -9.95 18.03
C MET A 1 -34.36 -9.70 17.58
N THR A 2 -35.19 -9.04 18.40
CA THR A 2 -36.63 -8.86 18.12
C THR A 2 -36.86 -7.88 16.96
N SER A 3 -37.88 -8.12 16.11
CA SER A 3 -38.20 -7.30 14.92
C SER A 3 -38.32 -5.80 15.22
N ARG A 4 -38.78 -5.46 16.43
CA ARG A 4 -38.89 -4.11 16.98
C ARG A 4 -37.55 -3.35 17.12
N PHE A 5 -36.43 -4.07 17.26
CA PHE A 5 -35.10 -3.46 17.36
C PHE A 5 -34.55 -3.10 15.97
N LYS A 6 -34.82 -3.96 14.99
CA LYS A 6 -34.45 -3.75 13.58
C LYS A 6 -35.19 -2.56 12.97
N GLU A 7 -36.50 -2.45 13.21
CA GLU A 7 -37.29 -1.28 12.76
C GLU A 7 -36.79 0.05 13.36
N LYS A 8 -36.33 0.05 14.62
CA LYS A 8 -35.76 1.24 15.25
C LYS A 8 -34.40 1.61 14.66
N LEU A 9 -33.55 0.64 14.34
CA LEU A 9 -32.26 0.87 13.71
C LEU A 9 -32.42 1.38 12.27
N ASP A 10 -33.36 0.81 11.50
CA ASP A 10 -33.64 1.26 10.13
C ASP A 10 -34.26 2.68 10.11
N PHE A 11 -35.10 3.01 11.09
CA PHE A 11 -35.62 4.37 11.27
C PHE A 11 -34.50 5.37 11.57
N ILE A 12 -33.59 5.04 12.50
CA ILE A 12 -32.45 5.89 12.85
C ILE A 12 -31.51 6.04 11.64
N ARG A 13 -31.21 4.96 10.92
CA ARG A 13 -30.36 4.97 9.73
C ARG A 13 -30.95 5.85 8.63
N ASN A 14 -32.24 5.70 8.32
CA ASN A 14 -32.92 6.50 7.31
C ASN A 14 -33.07 7.98 7.71
N ALA A 15 -33.25 8.26 9.01
CA ALA A 15 -33.23 9.62 9.53
C ALA A 15 -31.83 10.24 9.38
N CYS A 16 -30.75 9.53 9.74
CA CYS A 16 -29.38 9.99 9.55
C CYS A 16 -29.10 10.25 8.06
N VAL A 17 -29.39 9.32 7.15
CA VAL A 17 -29.19 9.55 5.71
C VAL A 17 -29.93 10.80 5.21
N LYS A 18 -31.15 11.06 5.69
CA LYS A 18 -31.94 12.24 5.33
C LYS A 18 -31.40 13.55 5.93
N TYR A 19 -30.90 13.54 7.16
CA TYR A 19 -30.37 14.72 7.85
C TYR A 19 -28.91 15.05 7.47
N PHE A 20 -28.14 14.09 6.96
CA PHE A 20 -26.74 14.28 6.55
C PHE A 20 -26.57 14.61 5.06
N LYS A 21 -27.60 14.43 4.22
CA LYS A 21 -27.54 14.79 2.79
C LYS A 21 -27.58 16.31 2.56
N ALA A 22 -28.43 17.03 3.29
CA ALA A 22 -28.62 18.47 3.12
C ALA A 22 -27.43 19.36 3.53
N PRO A 23 -26.64 19.06 4.60
CA PRO A 23 -25.50 19.90 4.99
C PRO A 23 -24.29 19.77 4.06
N ILE A 24 -24.09 18.58 3.48
CA ILE A 24 -22.99 18.30 2.54
C ILE A 24 -23.26 18.99 1.20
N GLU A 25 -24.50 18.95 0.72
CA GLU A 25 -24.94 19.69 -0.48
C GLU A 25 -24.93 21.22 -0.28
N ALA A 26 -24.95 21.70 0.98
CA ALA A 26 -24.90 23.12 1.34
C ALA A 26 -23.48 23.68 1.58
N GLY A 27 -22.42 22.89 1.33
CA GLY A 27 -21.02 23.36 1.41
C GLY A 27 -20.49 23.62 2.83
N LEU A 28 -21.14 23.07 3.86
CA LEU A 28 -20.70 23.23 5.26
C LEU A 28 -19.43 22.42 5.53
N SER A 29 -18.47 23.05 6.19
CA SER A 29 -17.24 22.36 6.63
C SER A 29 -17.54 21.31 7.70
N ILE A 30 -16.68 20.28 7.79
CA ILE A 30 -16.78 19.22 8.79
C ILE A 30 -16.91 19.76 10.22
N TRP A 31 -16.25 20.88 10.54
CA TRP A 31 -16.31 21.52 11.85
C TRP A 31 -17.68 22.13 12.16
N GLN A 32 -18.37 22.66 11.15
CA GLN A 32 -19.73 23.19 11.31
C GLN A 32 -20.73 22.05 11.51
N ILE A 33 -20.57 20.94 10.78
CA ILE A 33 -21.40 19.74 10.95
C ILE A 33 -21.23 19.15 12.35
N LEU A 34 -19.99 19.02 12.84
CA LEU A 34 -19.70 18.54 14.18
C LEU A 34 -20.24 19.47 15.28
N SER A 35 -20.20 20.78 15.06
CA SER A 35 -20.76 21.77 16.00
C SER A 35 -22.29 21.69 16.09
N ILE A 36 -22.97 21.49 14.95
CA ILE A 36 -24.43 21.29 14.91
C ILE A 36 -24.81 19.98 15.61
N LEU A 37 -24.07 18.90 15.37
CA LEU A 37 -24.30 17.61 16.04
C LEU A 37 -24.09 17.69 17.56
N PHE A 38 -23.08 18.43 18.01
CA PHE A 38 -22.86 18.70 19.43
C PHE A 38 -23.99 19.53 20.05
N LEU A 39 -24.48 20.55 19.33
CA LEU A 39 -25.62 21.36 19.78
C LEU A 39 -26.91 20.53 19.88
N LEU A 40 -27.16 19.65 18.91
CA LEU A 40 -28.31 18.74 18.93
C LEU A 40 -28.21 17.69 20.05
N ALA A 41 -27.01 17.17 20.31
CA ALA A 41 -26.76 16.24 21.41
C ALA A 41 -26.95 16.90 22.79
N THR A 42 -26.50 18.15 22.94
CA THR A 42 -26.68 18.92 24.19
C THR A 42 -28.14 19.31 24.40
N LEU A 43 -28.86 19.76 23.36
CA LEU A 43 -30.31 20.00 23.42
C LEU A 43 -31.09 18.73 23.76
N SER A 44 -30.72 17.58 23.18
CA SER A 44 -31.33 16.29 23.51
C SER A 44 -31.07 15.89 24.97
N ALA A 45 -29.89 16.17 25.52
CA ALA A 45 -29.55 15.88 26.90
C ALA A 45 -30.30 16.79 27.89
N ILE A 46 -30.47 18.07 27.55
CA ILE A 46 -31.28 19.03 28.33
C ILE A 46 -32.74 18.59 28.34
N CYS A 47 -33.31 18.21 27.20
CA CYS A 47 -34.67 17.67 27.11
C CYS A 47 -34.83 16.38 27.94
N ALA A 48 -33.81 15.51 27.97
CA ALA A 48 -33.80 14.30 28.79
C ALA A 48 -33.82 14.57 30.30
N TRP A 49 -33.19 15.67 30.72
CA TRP A 49 -33.13 16.06 32.12
C TRP A 49 -34.44 16.69 32.61
N THR A 50 -35.19 17.32 31.70
CA THR A 50 -36.49 17.95 32.01
C THR A 50 -37.70 17.00 31.91
N PHE A 51 -37.58 15.87 31.20
CA PHE A 51 -38.65 14.91 31.04
C PHE A 51 -38.18 13.52 31.45
N ASP A 52 -38.55 13.12 32.67
CA ASP A 52 -38.26 11.80 33.24
C ASP A 52 -38.87 10.69 32.36
N SER A 53 -38.08 10.19 31.41
CA SER A 53 -38.52 9.17 30.48
C SER A 53 -37.36 8.35 29.93
N LEU A 54 -37.45 7.04 30.17
CA LEU A 54 -36.56 5.92 29.82
C LEU A 54 -36.22 5.76 28.31
N ARG A 55 -36.34 6.78 27.46
CA ARG A 55 -36.27 6.64 25.99
C ARG A 55 -35.08 7.31 25.30
N ILE A 56 -34.16 7.96 26.02
CA ILE A 56 -33.07 8.75 25.41
C ILE A 56 -31.70 8.04 25.41
N ALA A 57 -31.52 7.02 26.27
CA ALA A 57 -30.31 6.17 26.28
C ALA A 57 -29.83 5.62 24.90
N PRO A 58 -30.71 5.20 23.96
CA PRO A 58 -30.24 4.64 22.69
C PRO A 58 -29.65 5.67 21.73
N ILE A 59 -30.02 6.96 21.85
CA ILE A 59 -29.52 8.01 20.95
C ILE A 59 -28.10 8.41 21.36
N SER A 60 -27.84 8.55 22.66
CA SER A 60 -26.50 8.80 23.19
C SER A 60 -25.52 7.67 22.87
N LEU A 61 -25.95 6.40 22.90
CA LEU A 61 -25.12 5.27 22.49
C LEU A 61 -24.88 5.23 20.97
N ALA A 62 -25.89 5.50 20.16
CA ALA A 62 -25.75 5.58 18.70
C ALA A 62 -24.84 6.74 18.28
N ILE A 63 -24.95 7.90 18.94
CA ILE A 63 -24.03 9.03 18.74
C ILE A 63 -22.63 8.68 19.22
N ALA A 64 -22.46 7.99 20.36
CA ALA A 64 -21.14 7.56 20.83
C ALA A 64 -20.49 6.55 19.87
N ILE A 65 -21.24 5.60 19.30
CA ILE A 65 -20.76 4.65 18.30
C ILE A 65 -20.42 5.37 16.99
N ALA A 66 -21.28 6.28 16.53
CA ALA A 66 -21.00 7.09 15.34
C ALA A 66 -19.79 8.00 15.54
N LEU A 67 -19.66 8.66 16.69
CA LEU A 67 -18.50 9.46 17.06
C LEU A 67 -17.25 8.61 17.26
N TRP A 68 -17.36 7.38 17.75
CA TRP A 68 -16.25 6.43 17.87
C TRP A 68 -15.79 5.95 16.49
N GLY A 69 -16.71 5.61 15.59
CA GLY A 69 -16.41 5.27 14.19
C GLY A 69 -15.78 6.45 13.44
N ILE A 70 -16.32 7.66 13.61
CA ILE A 70 -15.76 8.90 13.06
C ILE A 70 -14.39 9.22 13.69
N LYS A 71 -14.18 8.98 14.99
CA LYS A 71 -12.91 9.20 15.68
C LYS A 71 -11.85 8.15 15.30
N ARG A 72 -12.24 6.90 15.02
CA ARG A 72 -11.37 5.83 14.51
C ARG A 72 -10.91 6.15 13.07
N LYS A 73 -11.85 6.54 12.19
CA LYS A 73 -11.53 7.04 10.83
C LYS A 73 -10.66 8.31 10.87
N ASN A 74 -10.98 9.27 11.74
CA ASN A 74 -10.23 10.52 11.85
C ASN A 74 -8.87 10.41 12.55
N LYS A 75 -8.65 9.43 13.45
CA LYS A 75 -7.32 9.17 14.03
C LYS A 75 -6.35 8.68 12.96
N LYS A 76 -6.79 7.73 12.10
CA LYS A 76 -6.03 7.27 10.94
C LYS A 76 -5.76 8.41 9.93
N ILE A 77 -6.77 9.23 9.60
CA ILE A 77 -6.61 10.37 8.67
C ILE A 77 -5.68 11.47 9.23
N LYS A 78 -5.70 11.75 10.54
CA LYS A 78 -4.84 12.80 11.15
C LYS A 78 -3.37 12.41 11.29
N GLU A 79 -3.05 11.13 11.49
CA GLU A 79 -1.67 10.65 11.46
C GLU A 79 -1.10 10.68 10.02
N CYS A 80 -1.91 10.38 8.99
CA CYS A 80 -1.52 10.53 7.59
C CYS A 80 -1.35 12.00 7.16
N ALA A 81 -2.21 12.91 7.63
CA ALA A 81 -2.14 14.33 7.27
C ALA A 81 -0.91 15.06 7.86
N GLY A 82 -0.33 14.55 8.96
CA GLY A 82 0.89 15.09 9.56
C GLY A 82 2.17 14.85 8.75
N ILE A 83 2.11 13.99 7.73
CA ILE A 83 3.24 13.64 6.85
C ILE A 83 3.10 14.30 5.47
N ALA A 84 1.88 14.68 5.07
CA ALA A 84 1.57 15.24 3.74
C ALA A 84 2.08 16.67 3.47
N SER A 85 2.99 17.21 4.28
CA SER A 85 3.62 18.51 4.05
C SER A 85 5.11 18.53 4.41
N SER A 86 5.82 17.41 4.21
CA SER A 86 7.25 17.51 3.89
C SER A 86 7.37 17.60 2.38
N THR A 87 7.82 18.75 1.90
CA THR A 87 8.35 18.98 0.54
C THR A 87 8.87 17.69 -0.06
N LEU A 88 8.36 17.28 -1.23
CA LEU A 88 8.95 16.23 -2.07
C LEU A 88 10.38 16.65 -2.40
N THR A 89 11.32 16.41 -1.49
CA THR A 89 12.74 16.41 -1.79
C THR A 89 12.93 15.28 -2.76
N GLN A 90 13.22 15.63 -4.03
CA GLN A 90 13.61 14.65 -5.03
C GLN A 90 14.72 13.78 -4.44
N THR A 91 14.47 12.48 -4.38
CA THR A 91 15.46 11.51 -3.94
C THR A 91 16.67 11.62 -4.87
N PRO A 92 17.89 11.83 -4.34
CA PRO A 92 19.06 11.94 -5.19
C PRO A 92 19.26 10.69 -6.06
N SER A 93 19.48 10.87 -7.35
CA SER A 93 19.77 9.77 -8.28
C SER A 93 21.22 9.27 -8.12
N GLU A 94 21.40 7.96 -8.14
CA GLU A 94 22.68 7.27 -8.29
C GLU A 94 23.13 7.32 -9.74
N GLU A 95 24.41 7.59 -9.95
CA GLU A 95 25.00 7.53 -11.29
C GLU A 95 25.17 6.06 -11.72
N LEU A 96 24.57 5.72 -12.86
CA LEU A 96 24.60 4.38 -13.40
C LEU A 96 25.99 4.07 -13.99
N LYS A 97 26.65 3.04 -13.45
CA LYS A 97 27.91 2.54 -14.03
C LYS A 97 27.59 1.48 -15.07
N ILE A 98 27.74 1.84 -16.35
CA ILE A 98 27.54 0.90 -17.46
C ILE A 98 28.82 0.07 -17.65
N ASN A 99 28.69 -1.25 -17.51
CA ASN A 99 29.76 -2.21 -17.78
C ASN A 99 29.42 -3.05 -19.02
N ASN A 100 30.44 -3.47 -19.78
CA ASN A 100 30.29 -4.44 -20.88
C ASN A 100 30.61 -5.87 -20.43
N ALA A 101 30.60 -6.14 -19.12
CA ALA A 101 30.70 -7.49 -18.59
C ALA A 101 29.51 -8.34 -19.06
N SER A 102 29.78 -9.61 -19.35
CA SER A 102 28.75 -10.53 -19.79
C SER A 102 28.04 -11.12 -18.57
N HIS A 103 26.76 -10.79 -18.40
CA HIS A 103 25.86 -11.41 -17.44
C HIS A 103 24.82 -12.22 -18.20
N PRO A 104 25.08 -13.51 -18.50
CA PRO A 104 24.15 -14.31 -19.26
C PRO A 104 22.85 -14.49 -18.47
N ARG A 105 21.76 -14.63 -19.22
CA ARG A 105 20.45 -14.95 -18.64
C ARG A 105 20.49 -16.29 -17.91
N LEU A 106 19.89 -16.32 -16.73
CA LEU A 106 19.80 -17.53 -15.90
C LEU A 106 18.48 -18.27 -16.16
N ASN A 107 18.48 -19.60 -16.02
CA ASN A 107 17.24 -20.37 -16.17
C ASN A 107 16.40 -20.25 -14.90
N LEU A 108 15.11 -19.99 -15.07
CA LEU A 108 14.19 -19.87 -13.92
C LEU A 108 14.16 -21.13 -13.04
N GLU A 109 14.42 -22.30 -13.61
CA GLU A 109 14.46 -23.58 -12.89
C GLU A 109 15.64 -23.66 -11.91
N ASP A 110 16.71 -22.88 -12.15
CA ASP A 110 17.88 -22.79 -11.29
C ASP A 110 17.67 -21.81 -10.12
N LEU A 111 16.55 -21.06 -10.10
CA LEU A 111 16.25 -20.11 -9.04
C LEU A 111 15.90 -20.88 -7.74
N PRO A 112 16.68 -20.73 -6.65
CA PRO A 112 16.36 -21.34 -5.37
C PRO A 112 15.05 -20.78 -4.80
N GLU A 113 14.45 -21.54 -3.89
CA GLU A 113 13.25 -21.11 -3.17
C GLU A 113 13.51 -19.79 -2.41
N ILE A 114 12.76 -18.74 -2.78
CA ILE A 114 12.82 -17.44 -2.12
C ILE A 114 11.91 -17.44 -0.90
N LYS A 115 12.52 -17.29 0.28
CA LYS A 115 11.79 -17.23 1.55
C LYS A 115 11.51 -15.79 1.95
N PHE A 116 10.27 -15.35 1.77
CA PHE A 116 9.81 -14.05 2.26
C PHE A 116 9.80 -14.01 3.78
N THR A 117 10.33 -12.91 4.31
CA THR A 117 10.49 -12.69 5.75
C THR A 117 9.23 -12.05 6.30
N ASN A 118 8.73 -12.62 7.40
CA ASN A 118 7.57 -12.09 8.10
C ASN A 118 8.00 -11.04 9.13
N ILE A 119 7.20 -9.99 9.28
CA ILE A 119 7.32 -9.03 10.38
C ILE A 119 6.38 -9.47 11.51
N THR A 120 6.93 -9.49 12.73
CA THR A 120 6.20 -9.83 13.97
C THR A 120 6.49 -8.78 15.04
N LYS A 121 5.73 -8.77 16.14
CA LYS A 121 5.99 -7.86 17.27
C LYS A 121 7.37 -8.07 17.94
N LEU A 122 8.07 -9.15 17.62
CA LEU A 122 9.42 -9.46 18.11
C LEU A 122 10.52 -9.04 17.12
N THR A 123 10.17 -8.54 15.94
CA THR A 123 11.15 -8.16 14.92
C THR A 123 11.95 -6.94 15.39
N ASN A 124 13.29 -7.03 15.37
CA ASN A 124 14.16 -5.91 15.66
C ASN A 124 14.15 -4.90 14.50
N LEU A 125 13.45 -3.78 14.67
CA LEU A 125 13.29 -2.73 13.65
C LEU A 125 14.60 -2.05 13.24
N GLU A 126 15.61 -2.04 14.12
CA GLU A 126 16.93 -1.49 13.80
C GLU A 126 17.61 -2.26 12.66
N MET A 127 17.28 -3.55 12.49
CA MET A 127 17.79 -4.39 11.41
C MET A 127 16.95 -4.32 10.13
N VAL A 128 15.80 -3.63 10.15
CA VAL A 128 14.83 -3.58 9.03
C VAL A 128 14.73 -2.19 8.43
N LYS A 129 15.05 -1.14 9.20
CA LYS A 129 14.89 0.27 8.79
C LYS A 129 15.74 0.73 7.61
N ASN A 130 16.73 -0.07 7.21
CA ASN A 130 17.56 0.14 6.04
C ASN A 130 17.29 -0.98 5.04
N PHE A 131 16.87 -0.63 3.84
CA PHE A 131 16.45 -1.59 2.82
C PHE A 131 16.50 -0.95 1.43
N VAL A 132 16.31 -1.75 0.39
CA VAL A 132 16.12 -1.27 -0.98
C VAL A 132 14.78 -1.75 -1.50
N ALA A 133 13.90 -0.82 -1.86
CA ALA A 133 12.68 -1.12 -2.57
C ALA A 133 13.02 -1.29 -4.07
N VAL A 134 12.44 -2.28 -4.73
CA VAL A 134 12.68 -2.58 -6.14
C VAL A 134 11.37 -2.80 -6.87
N ASP A 135 11.31 -2.30 -8.10
CA ASP A 135 10.22 -2.55 -9.05
C ASP A 135 10.78 -2.63 -10.48
N VAL A 136 10.16 -3.45 -11.34
CA VAL A 136 10.50 -3.55 -12.77
C VAL A 136 9.26 -3.50 -13.66
N GLU A 137 9.39 -2.80 -14.78
CA GLU A 137 8.43 -2.88 -15.89
C GLU A 137 8.95 -3.82 -16.97
N THR A 138 8.05 -4.55 -17.63
CA THR A 138 8.43 -5.68 -18.49
C THR A 138 7.62 -5.78 -19.78
N THR A 139 8.18 -6.46 -20.78
CA THR A 139 7.49 -6.77 -22.05
C THR A 139 6.39 -7.84 -21.93
N GLY A 140 6.14 -8.37 -20.73
CA GLY A 140 5.11 -9.38 -20.45
C GLY A 140 5.37 -10.13 -19.15
N LEU A 141 4.53 -11.10 -18.81
CA LEU A 141 4.52 -11.71 -17.48
C LEU A 141 5.45 -12.93 -17.28
N ASN A 142 6.10 -13.44 -18.34
CA ASN A 142 6.92 -14.64 -18.25
C ASN A 142 8.41 -14.28 -18.21
N PRO A 143 9.10 -14.40 -17.06
CA PRO A 143 10.50 -13.99 -16.91
C PRO A 143 11.49 -14.77 -17.79
N SER A 144 11.17 -16.01 -18.16
CA SER A 144 12.00 -16.81 -19.08
C SER A 144 11.92 -16.30 -20.52
N LYS A 145 10.78 -15.72 -20.93
CA LYS A 145 10.52 -15.31 -22.32
C LYS A 145 10.58 -13.79 -22.54
N ASN A 146 10.11 -13.01 -21.58
CA ASN A 146 10.01 -11.57 -21.63
C ASN A 146 11.29 -10.89 -21.12
N ARG A 147 11.30 -9.55 -21.16
CA ARG A 147 12.46 -8.70 -20.86
C ARG A 147 12.02 -7.51 -20.01
N ILE A 148 12.93 -7.02 -19.18
CA ILE A 148 12.78 -5.77 -18.44
C ILE A 148 12.89 -4.59 -19.42
N VAL A 149 12.08 -3.55 -19.22
CA VAL A 149 12.10 -2.30 -19.99
C VAL A 149 12.34 -1.05 -19.12
N GLU A 150 12.11 -1.16 -17.81
CA GLU A 150 12.46 -0.15 -16.80
C GLU A 150 12.79 -0.87 -15.50
N ILE A 151 13.74 -0.32 -14.75
CA ILE A 151 14.04 -0.76 -13.39
C ILE A 151 14.21 0.46 -12.50
N ALA A 152 13.70 0.36 -11.29
CA ALA A 152 14.03 1.28 -10.22
C ALA A 152 14.34 0.55 -8.91
N ALA A 153 15.37 1.04 -8.23
CA ALA A 153 15.75 0.63 -6.91
C ALA A 153 15.88 1.88 -6.02
N VAL A 154 15.06 2.00 -4.99
CA VAL A 154 15.10 3.12 -4.03
C VAL A 154 15.67 2.62 -2.72
N ARG A 155 16.82 3.17 -2.33
CA ARG A 155 17.46 2.88 -1.06
C ARG A 155 16.82 3.72 0.04
N PHE A 156 16.36 3.04 1.08
CA PHE A 156 15.83 3.64 2.29
C PHE A 156 16.86 3.53 3.42
N GLU A 157 17.11 4.64 4.10
CA GLU A 157 17.95 4.70 5.30
C GLU A 157 17.14 5.31 6.44
N ASN A 158 17.07 4.61 7.57
CA ASN A 158 16.22 4.98 8.70
C ASN A 158 14.77 5.30 8.27
N TRP A 159 14.18 4.42 7.45
CA TRP A 159 12.82 4.54 6.90
C TRP A 159 12.56 5.71 5.95
N LYS A 160 13.61 6.42 5.50
CA LYS A 160 13.47 7.55 4.56
C LYS A 160 14.16 7.23 3.24
N PRO A 161 13.58 7.63 2.09
CA PRO A 161 14.26 7.50 0.81
C PRO A 161 15.54 8.32 0.84
N ALA A 162 16.66 7.68 0.53
CA ALA A 162 18.00 8.27 0.62
C ALA A 162 18.65 8.40 -0.76
N LYS A 163 18.44 7.43 -1.64
CA LYS A 163 19.01 7.41 -2.99
C LYS A 163 18.19 6.54 -3.93
N GLU A 164 18.23 6.83 -5.23
CA GLU A 164 17.51 6.08 -6.26
C GLU A 164 18.43 5.70 -7.42
N LEU A 165 18.44 4.42 -7.80
CA LEU A 165 18.95 3.97 -9.10
C LEU A 165 17.74 3.72 -10.00
N HIS A 166 17.67 4.42 -11.12
CA HIS A 166 16.58 4.31 -12.09
C HIS A 166 17.15 4.34 -13.51
N THR A 167 16.65 3.48 -14.38
CA THR A 167 16.95 3.54 -15.81
C THR A 167 15.90 2.81 -16.63
N TYR A 168 15.67 3.29 -17.85
CA TYR A 168 15.11 2.46 -18.92
C TYR A 168 16.11 1.39 -19.35
N ILE A 169 15.59 0.31 -19.91
CA ILE A 169 16.37 -0.84 -20.40
C ILE A 169 15.96 -1.13 -21.82
N ASN A 170 16.94 -1.25 -22.73
CA ASN A 170 16.70 -1.78 -24.06
C ASN A 170 16.44 -3.30 -23.95
N PRO A 171 15.21 -3.78 -24.22
CA PRO A 171 14.89 -5.20 -24.10
C PRO A 171 15.44 -6.05 -25.25
N GLN A 172 16.05 -5.44 -26.27
CA GLN A 172 16.51 -6.08 -27.51
C GLN A 172 15.40 -6.87 -28.24
N CYS A 173 14.16 -6.48 -28.02
CA CYS A 173 12.99 -7.04 -28.68
C CYS A 173 11.86 -6.00 -28.74
N LYS A 174 10.86 -6.25 -29.58
CA LYS A 174 9.71 -5.33 -29.69
C LYS A 174 8.83 -5.42 -28.44
N ILE A 175 8.53 -4.27 -27.82
CA ILE A 175 7.59 -4.19 -26.70
C ILE A 175 6.15 -4.38 -27.22
N PRO A 176 5.38 -5.34 -26.68
CA PRO A 176 3.98 -5.56 -27.07
C PRO A 176 3.07 -4.38 -26.70
N GLN A 177 2.14 -4.01 -27.59
CA GLN A 177 1.20 -2.90 -27.37
C GLN A 177 0.40 -3.02 -26.06
N LYS A 178 0.06 -4.25 -25.65
CA LYS A 178 -0.65 -4.51 -24.39
C LYS A 178 0.13 -4.09 -23.13
N THR A 179 1.46 -4.15 -23.14
CA THR A 179 2.27 -3.73 -21.98
C THR A 179 2.57 -2.25 -22.07
N ILE A 180 2.78 -1.71 -23.28
CA ILE A 180 2.83 -0.25 -23.52
C ILE A 180 1.56 0.43 -22.98
N ALA A 181 0.39 -0.16 -23.17
CA ALA A 181 -0.87 0.37 -22.65
C ALA A 181 -0.97 0.39 -21.11
N ILE A 182 -0.09 -0.33 -20.40
CA ILE A 182 -0.02 -0.38 -18.93
C ILE A 182 1.00 0.63 -18.42
N HIS A 183 2.27 0.48 -18.83
CA HIS A 183 3.40 1.26 -18.29
C HIS A 183 3.76 2.50 -19.12
N GLY A 184 3.18 2.68 -20.32
CA GLY A 184 3.44 3.82 -21.19
C GLY A 184 4.78 3.81 -21.96
N ILE A 185 5.74 2.98 -21.55
CA ILE A 185 7.08 2.88 -22.16
C ILE A 185 7.02 2.39 -23.63
N THR A 186 7.55 3.18 -24.56
CA THR A 186 7.60 2.86 -26.00
C THR A 186 8.96 2.31 -26.45
N ASN A 187 9.01 1.73 -27.66
CA ASN A 187 10.28 1.20 -28.21
C ASN A 187 11.30 2.32 -28.44
N GLU A 188 10.84 3.51 -28.80
CA GLU A 188 11.66 4.68 -29.08
C GLU A 188 12.32 5.22 -27.79
N GLN A 189 11.62 5.15 -26.65
CA GLN A 189 12.18 5.58 -25.36
C GLN A 189 13.33 4.69 -24.87
N VAL A 190 13.33 3.42 -25.26
CA VAL A 190 14.31 2.43 -24.77
C VAL A 190 15.39 2.08 -25.79
N GLN A 191 15.34 2.60 -27.02
CA GLN A 191 16.23 2.16 -28.10
C GLN A 191 17.72 2.43 -27.78
N ASP A 192 18.00 3.57 -27.14
CA ASP A 192 19.35 4.05 -26.80
C ASP A 192 19.71 3.76 -25.33
N ALA A 193 18.80 3.11 -24.59
CA ALA A 193 19.00 2.72 -23.21
C ALA A 193 19.99 1.53 -23.11
N PRO A 194 20.70 1.35 -21.98
CA PRO A 194 21.54 0.18 -21.78
C PRO A 194 20.74 -1.12 -21.81
N CYS A 195 21.39 -2.22 -22.17
CA CYS A 195 20.81 -3.55 -21.96
C CYS A 195 20.92 -3.90 -20.46
N PHE A 196 20.06 -4.79 -19.97
CA PHE A 196 20.05 -5.14 -18.55
C PHE A 196 21.40 -5.68 -18.07
N GLU A 197 22.07 -6.51 -18.88
CA GLU A 197 23.40 -7.06 -18.57
C GLU A 197 24.43 -5.95 -18.28
N ASN A 198 24.28 -4.77 -18.87
CA ASN A 198 25.23 -3.69 -18.69
C ASN A 198 25.13 -2.99 -17.33
N ILE A 199 24.05 -3.23 -16.59
CA ILE A 199 23.77 -2.54 -15.32
C ILE A 199 23.79 -3.47 -14.11
N VAL A 200 23.99 -4.78 -14.32
CA VAL A 200 23.91 -5.78 -13.24
C VAL A 200 24.88 -5.47 -12.11
N ASP A 201 26.13 -5.13 -12.43
CA ASP A 201 27.13 -4.74 -11.43
C ASP A 201 26.72 -3.48 -10.66
N SER A 202 26.23 -2.45 -11.38
CA SER A 202 25.77 -1.21 -10.76
C SER A 202 24.57 -1.43 -9.84
N LEU A 203 23.64 -2.31 -10.24
CA LEU A 203 22.49 -2.70 -9.43
C LEU A 203 22.92 -3.50 -8.19
N SER A 204 23.85 -4.43 -8.36
CA SER A 204 24.43 -5.24 -7.28
C SER A 204 25.12 -4.37 -6.24
N ASP A 205 25.97 -3.44 -6.68
CA ASP A 205 26.65 -2.46 -5.83
C ASP A 205 25.65 -1.58 -5.06
N PHE A 206 24.59 -1.12 -5.74
CA PHE A 206 23.58 -0.27 -5.15
C PHE A 206 22.76 -0.99 -4.07
N ILE A 207 22.34 -2.22 -4.35
CA ILE A 207 21.58 -3.06 -3.41
C ILE A 207 22.47 -3.53 -2.25
N GLY A 208 23.74 -3.88 -2.52
CA GLY A 208 24.68 -4.39 -1.53
C GLY A 208 24.11 -5.57 -0.75
N GLU A 209 24.28 -5.61 0.56
CA GLU A 209 23.74 -6.67 1.44
C GLU A 209 22.35 -6.36 2.02
N LEU A 210 21.74 -5.23 1.65
CA LEU A 210 20.50 -4.76 2.28
C LEU A 210 19.30 -5.69 1.97
N PRO A 211 18.29 -5.74 2.86
CA PRO A 211 17.02 -6.35 2.54
C PRO A 211 16.39 -5.76 1.27
N ILE A 212 15.71 -6.61 0.49
CA ILE A 212 14.95 -6.17 -0.68
C ILE A 212 13.46 -6.15 -0.32
N VAL A 213 12.80 -5.06 -0.71
CA VAL A 213 11.38 -4.81 -0.49
C VAL A 213 10.70 -4.60 -1.84
N GLY A 214 9.46 -5.02 -1.99
CA GLY A 214 8.66 -4.74 -3.19
C GLY A 214 7.20 -5.06 -2.95
N HIS A 215 6.38 -4.87 -3.98
CA HIS A 215 4.95 -5.20 -3.95
C HIS A 215 4.67 -6.32 -4.94
N ASN A 216 4.24 -7.49 -4.45
CA ASN A 216 4.29 -8.73 -5.24
C ASN A 216 5.72 -9.07 -5.71
N LEU A 217 6.69 -8.84 -4.82
CA LEU A 217 8.15 -8.86 -5.07
C LEU A 217 8.68 -10.13 -5.76
N ILE A 218 7.97 -11.26 -5.66
CA ILE A 218 8.35 -12.50 -6.36
C ILE A 218 8.37 -12.33 -7.89
N PHE A 219 7.58 -11.40 -8.43
CA PHE A 219 7.58 -11.08 -9.84
C PHE A 219 8.92 -10.46 -10.26
N ASP A 220 9.33 -9.38 -9.58
CA ASP A 220 10.56 -8.64 -9.86
C ASP A 220 11.79 -9.52 -9.71
N LEU A 221 11.88 -10.26 -8.60
CA LEU A 221 13.01 -11.15 -8.32
C LEU A 221 13.20 -12.20 -9.42
N LYS A 222 12.12 -12.74 -9.99
CA LYS A 222 12.25 -13.70 -11.11
C LYS A 222 12.77 -13.03 -12.39
N PHE A 223 12.32 -11.81 -12.68
CA PHE A 223 12.81 -11.05 -13.84
C PHE A 223 14.28 -10.66 -13.70
N LEU A 224 14.66 -10.20 -12.51
CA LEU A 224 16.05 -9.86 -12.17
C LEU A 224 16.98 -11.08 -12.34
N PHE A 225 16.60 -12.22 -11.76
CA PHE A 225 17.37 -13.46 -11.87
C PHE A 225 17.51 -13.92 -13.32
N CYS A 226 16.39 -14.04 -14.05
CA CYS A 226 16.41 -14.46 -15.45
C CYS A 226 17.08 -13.45 -16.41
N SER A 227 17.38 -12.24 -15.94
CA SER A 227 18.12 -11.23 -16.70
C SER A 227 19.61 -11.21 -16.36
N GLY A 228 20.07 -12.03 -15.43
CA GLY A 228 21.50 -12.20 -15.10
C GLY A 228 21.92 -11.66 -13.72
N TYR A 229 20.99 -11.09 -12.93
CA TYR A 229 21.30 -10.63 -11.57
C TYR A 229 21.10 -11.76 -10.55
N ASP A 230 22.19 -12.44 -10.19
CA ASP A 230 22.18 -13.47 -9.15
C ASP A 230 22.26 -12.86 -7.74
N PHE A 231 21.11 -12.44 -7.21
CA PHE A 231 21.00 -11.97 -5.82
C PHE A 231 21.11 -13.09 -4.77
N THR A 232 21.23 -14.35 -5.19
CA THR A 232 21.17 -15.52 -4.29
C THR A 232 22.51 -15.83 -3.62
N GLU A 233 23.60 -15.23 -4.12
CA GLU A 233 24.93 -15.31 -3.50
C GLU A 233 24.90 -14.87 -2.02
N ILE A 234 24.02 -13.91 -1.69
CA ILE A 234 23.81 -13.43 -0.32
C ILE A 234 22.81 -14.33 0.42
N LYS A 235 23.31 -15.46 0.94
CA LYS A 235 22.52 -16.53 1.58
C LYS A 235 21.57 -16.07 2.70
N LYS A 236 21.87 -14.98 3.40
CA LYS A 236 21.09 -14.48 4.55
C LYS A 236 20.25 -13.24 4.24
N ARG A 237 20.18 -12.82 2.97
CA ARG A 237 19.37 -11.66 2.57
C ARG A 237 17.91 -11.85 2.96
N LYS A 238 17.28 -10.76 3.40
CA LYS A 238 15.86 -10.72 3.74
C LYS A 238 15.07 -10.12 2.57
N TYR A 239 13.89 -10.70 2.33
CA TYR A 239 12.96 -10.26 1.30
C TYR A 239 11.64 -9.95 1.98
N TYR A 240 11.07 -8.77 1.74
CA TYR A 240 9.78 -8.38 2.28
C TYR A 240 8.83 -8.03 1.14
N ASP A 241 7.72 -8.76 1.08
CA ASP A 241 6.64 -8.47 0.13
C ASP A 241 5.53 -7.70 0.84
N THR A 242 5.32 -6.46 0.41
CA THR A 242 4.32 -5.56 0.97
C THR A 242 2.90 -6.02 0.68
N LEU A 243 2.65 -6.77 -0.41
CA LEU A 243 1.33 -7.33 -0.70
C LEU A 243 0.97 -8.40 0.35
N THR A 244 1.88 -9.34 0.58
CA THR A 244 1.73 -10.35 1.63
C THR A 244 1.62 -9.70 3.01
N LEU A 245 2.42 -8.67 3.31
CA LEU A 245 2.35 -7.96 4.59
C LEU A 245 1.00 -7.24 4.77
N ALA A 246 0.52 -6.53 3.74
CA ALA A 246 -0.76 -5.84 3.75
C ALA A 246 -1.91 -6.80 4.06
N SER A 247 -1.95 -7.97 3.42
CA SER A 247 -2.99 -8.98 3.67
C SER A 247 -3.04 -9.54 5.09
N ARG A 248 -1.99 -9.31 5.90
CA ARG A 248 -1.89 -9.74 7.30
C ARG A 248 -2.02 -8.62 8.31
N VAL A 249 -2.06 -7.38 7.83
CA VAL A 249 -2.15 -6.16 8.65
C VAL A 249 -3.53 -5.54 8.48
N LEU A 250 -4.05 -5.52 7.26
CA LEU A 250 -5.30 -4.88 6.88
C LEU A 250 -6.38 -5.92 6.59
N ILE A 251 -7.64 -5.53 6.79
CA ILE A 251 -8.81 -6.34 6.46
C ILE A 251 -9.35 -5.89 5.10
N LYS A 252 -9.46 -6.81 4.14
CA LYS A 252 -10.11 -6.52 2.86
C LYS A 252 -11.63 -6.47 3.01
N GLU A 253 -12.29 -5.53 2.35
CA GLU A 253 -13.75 -5.49 2.26
C GLU A 253 -14.35 -6.81 1.76
N GLY A 254 -15.45 -7.23 2.38
CA GLY A 254 -16.11 -8.51 2.07
C GLY A 254 -15.31 -9.75 2.49
N SER A 255 -14.25 -9.60 3.31
CA SER A 255 -13.56 -10.75 3.88
C SER A 255 -14.49 -11.54 4.80
N GLN A 256 -14.40 -12.86 4.72
CA GLN A 256 -15.14 -13.77 5.58
C GLN A 256 -14.24 -14.29 6.69
N ARG A 257 -14.80 -14.50 7.88
CA ARG A 257 -14.11 -15.17 8.99
C ARG A 257 -14.76 -16.50 9.28
N TRP A 258 -13.93 -17.48 9.63
CA TRP A 258 -14.43 -18.76 10.11
C TRP A 258 -14.99 -18.59 11.52
N ASN A 259 -16.30 -18.79 11.68
CA ASN A 259 -16.93 -18.87 12.98
C ASN A 259 -16.80 -20.30 13.52
N VAL A 260 -15.94 -20.49 14.52
CA VAL A 260 -15.67 -21.81 15.12
C VAL A 260 -16.91 -22.41 15.79
N GLN A 261 -17.80 -21.58 16.34
CA GLN A 261 -18.98 -22.03 17.07
C GLN A 261 -20.07 -22.52 16.13
N GLU A 262 -20.28 -21.80 15.03
CA GLU A 262 -21.33 -22.09 14.04
C GLU A 262 -20.82 -23.03 12.93
N GLY A 263 -19.51 -23.23 12.80
CA GLY A 263 -18.92 -24.07 11.76
C GLY A 263 -19.14 -23.53 10.35
N ILE A 264 -19.28 -22.21 10.21
CA ILE A 264 -19.54 -21.52 8.94
C ILE A 264 -18.59 -20.35 8.76
N TYR A 265 -18.39 -19.95 7.51
CA TYR A 265 -17.85 -18.63 7.20
C TYR A 265 -18.95 -17.59 7.35
N GLU A 266 -18.70 -16.58 8.17
CA GLU A 266 -19.57 -15.41 8.27
C GLU A 266 -18.86 -14.19 7.69
N ASP A 267 -19.63 -13.36 6.99
CA ASP A 267 -19.14 -12.08 6.50
C ASP A 267 -18.73 -11.21 7.68
N ILE A 268 -17.58 -10.57 7.58
CA ILE A 268 -17.18 -9.57 8.57
C ILE A 268 -18.12 -8.37 8.36
N GLU A 269 -19.01 -8.09 9.32
CA GLU A 269 -19.95 -6.94 9.28
C GLU A 269 -19.25 -5.57 9.36
N ASP A 270 -17.91 -5.54 9.51
CA ASP A 270 -17.06 -4.34 9.54
C ASP A 270 -16.80 -3.87 8.09
N ASP A 271 -16.84 -2.56 7.87
CA ASP A 271 -16.33 -1.99 6.62
C ASP A 271 -14.81 -2.23 6.62
N GLY A 272 -14.35 -3.17 5.78
CA GLY A 272 -12.93 -3.53 5.68
C GLY A 272 -12.04 -2.30 5.52
N ASP A 273 -10.77 -2.41 5.90
CA ASP A 273 -9.83 -1.29 5.76
C ASP A 273 -9.63 -0.88 4.29
N VAL A 274 -9.63 -1.85 3.36
CA VAL A 274 -9.33 -1.63 1.93
C VAL A 274 -10.14 -2.51 0.99
N GLU A 275 -10.46 -2.02 -0.21
CA GLU A 275 -11.20 -2.78 -1.24
C GLU A 275 -10.39 -3.94 -1.84
N ASP A 276 -9.09 -3.74 -2.04
CA ASP A 276 -8.12 -4.76 -2.45
C ASP A 276 -6.70 -4.41 -1.96
N TYR A 277 -5.74 -5.28 -2.25
CA TYR A 277 -4.35 -5.09 -1.85
C TYR A 277 -3.47 -4.59 -2.99
N LYS A 278 -4.03 -3.99 -4.05
CA LYS A 278 -3.21 -3.37 -5.10
C LYS A 278 -2.42 -2.19 -4.51
N LEU A 279 -1.22 -1.97 -5.02
CA LEU A 279 -0.36 -0.88 -4.57
C LEU A 279 -1.07 0.48 -4.63
N THR A 280 -1.84 0.75 -5.69
CA THR A 280 -2.63 1.99 -5.84
C THR A 280 -3.64 2.18 -4.71
N THR A 281 -4.41 1.14 -4.39
CA THR A 281 -5.42 1.14 -3.31
C THR A 281 -4.77 1.38 -1.96
N LEU A 282 -3.64 0.73 -1.70
CA LEU A 282 -2.88 0.89 -0.47
C LEU A 282 -2.22 2.27 -0.37
N CYS A 283 -1.75 2.83 -1.49
CA CYS A 283 -1.23 4.19 -1.54
C CYS A 283 -2.31 5.22 -1.21
N ASP A 284 -3.52 5.06 -1.74
CA ASP A 284 -4.64 5.94 -1.45
C ASP A 284 -5.04 5.84 0.03
N TYR A 285 -5.10 4.62 0.57
CA TYR A 285 -5.45 4.37 1.96
C TYR A 285 -4.47 5.04 2.95
N TYR A 286 -3.16 4.95 2.70
CA TYR A 286 -2.14 5.58 3.56
C TYR A 286 -1.80 7.04 3.18
N GLY A 287 -2.32 7.55 2.06
CA GLY A 287 -1.99 8.88 1.55
C GLY A 287 -0.53 9.03 1.06
N ILE A 288 0.01 7.99 0.42
CA ILE A 288 1.43 7.91 0.03
C ILE A 288 1.76 8.76 -1.21
N ARG A 289 0.93 8.70 -2.26
CA ARG A 289 1.12 9.43 -3.53
C ARG A 289 -0.19 9.63 -4.25
N ASP A 290 -0.19 10.48 -5.29
CA ASP A 290 -1.25 10.46 -6.29
C ASP A 290 -1.02 9.33 -7.32
N ASN A 291 -2.09 8.67 -7.74
CA ASN A 291 -2.01 7.53 -8.68
C ASN A 291 -1.83 7.95 -10.14
N LYS A 292 -1.48 9.22 -10.42
CA LYS A 292 -1.28 9.71 -11.80
C LYS A 292 -0.05 9.12 -12.47
N ASN A 293 0.98 8.82 -11.68
CA ASN A 293 2.23 8.20 -12.13
C ASN A 293 2.30 6.71 -11.73
N ALA A 294 1.16 6.05 -11.52
CA ALA A 294 1.13 4.61 -11.34
C ALA A 294 1.68 3.90 -12.60
N HIS A 295 2.34 2.75 -12.43
CA HIS A 295 2.95 1.98 -13.52
C HIS A 295 4.22 2.61 -14.12
N SER A 296 4.99 3.28 -13.28
CA SER A 296 6.41 3.55 -13.53
C SER A 296 7.20 2.90 -12.39
N ALA A 297 8.27 2.21 -12.74
CA ALA A 297 9.08 1.49 -11.76
C ALA A 297 9.60 2.43 -10.67
N SER A 298 10.03 3.65 -11.02
CA SER A 298 10.49 4.66 -10.07
C SER A 298 9.43 4.99 -9.02
N SER A 299 8.23 5.34 -9.48
CA SER A 299 7.17 5.76 -8.57
C SER A 299 6.62 4.59 -7.74
N ASP A 300 6.54 3.40 -8.32
CA ASP A 300 6.01 2.20 -7.65
C ASP A 300 7.02 1.64 -6.63
N SER A 301 8.32 1.65 -6.94
CA SER A 301 9.40 1.30 -5.99
C SER A 301 9.42 2.25 -4.79
N HIS A 302 9.34 3.56 -5.02
CA HIS A 302 9.27 4.55 -3.95
C HIS A 302 8.02 4.35 -3.06
N ALA A 303 6.87 4.12 -3.69
CA ALA A 303 5.62 3.87 -2.99
C ALA A 303 5.65 2.57 -2.16
N ALA A 304 6.21 1.49 -2.69
CA ALA A 304 6.37 0.23 -1.99
C ALA A 304 7.24 0.37 -0.72
N GLY A 305 8.32 1.16 -0.79
CA GLY A 305 9.16 1.42 0.38
C GLY A 305 8.47 2.23 1.47
N LEU A 306 7.70 3.25 1.12
CA LEU A 306 6.89 4.02 2.08
C LEU A 306 5.76 3.16 2.66
N LEU A 307 5.07 2.38 1.83
CA LEU A 307 4.03 1.45 2.25
C LEU A 307 4.57 0.43 3.25
N PHE A 308 5.78 -0.09 3.01
CA PHE A 308 6.42 -1.04 3.93
C PHE A 308 6.57 -0.46 5.34
N LYS A 309 6.99 0.80 5.46
CA LYS A 309 7.06 1.50 6.74
C LYS A 309 5.69 1.60 7.41
N HIS A 310 4.67 2.07 6.68
CA HIS A 310 3.31 2.21 7.21
C HIS A 310 2.73 0.88 7.71
N LEU A 311 2.91 -0.19 6.94
CA LEU A 311 2.47 -1.53 7.34
C LEU A 311 3.19 -2.05 8.59
N ILE A 312 4.47 -1.71 8.75
CA ILE A 312 5.22 -2.04 9.96
C ILE A 312 4.68 -1.25 11.15
N ASP A 313 4.46 0.05 11.02
CA ASP A 313 3.91 0.88 12.08
C ASP A 313 2.55 0.33 12.56
N ASP A 314 1.66 -0.03 11.62
CA ASP A 314 0.35 -0.64 11.93
C ASP A 314 0.49 -2.03 12.58
N LYS A 315 1.47 -2.83 12.16
CA LYS A 315 1.72 -4.17 12.74
C LYS A 315 2.25 -4.11 14.18
N MET A 316 2.98 -3.05 14.50
CA MET A 316 3.65 -2.88 15.80
C MET A 316 2.73 -2.26 16.85
N CYS A 317 1.72 -1.50 16.44
CA CYS A 317 0.63 -1.05 17.30
C CYS A 317 -0.18 -2.22 17.91
#